data_AF-A0A0M5J9X8-F1
#
_entry.id   AF-A0A0M5J9X8-F1
#
_cell.length_a   1.000
_cell.length_b   1.000
_cell.length_c   1.000
_cell.angle_alpha   90.00
_cell.angle_beta   90.00
_cell.angle_gamma   90.00
#
_symmetry.space_group_name_H-M   'P 1'
#
loop_
_entity.id
_entity.type
_entity.pdbx_description
1 polymer ?
#
loop_
_entity_poly.entity_id
_entity_poly.type
_entity_poly.pdbx_seq_one_letter_code
_entity_poly.pdbx_strand_id
1 'polypeptide(L)'
;SSEVKFSNAVCESGNQSKLRVYQCRLRAINRHRIDFNYNATLFMDHTTFRLYAQMFKKENGFKPWLFNTTVDICRFFRKPYNPFFIIVYKAIKDYTSFNHTCPYTVSF
;
A
#
# COMPACT_ATOMS: atom_id res chain seq x y z
N SER A 1 15.10 -14.74 14.26
CA SER A 1 14.53 -13.50 13.70
C SER A 1 14.48 -13.67 12.19
N SER A 2 13.29 -13.77 11.60
CA SER A 2 13.16 -13.93 10.14
C SER A 2 13.20 -12.55 9.50
N GLU A 3 14.30 -12.23 8.82
CA GLU A 3 14.47 -10.95 8.12
C GLU A 3 13.60 -10.94 6.86
N VAL A 4 12.65 -9.99 6.78
CA VAL A 4 11.79 -9.84 5.60
C VAL A 4 12.57 -9.01 4.57
N LYS A 5 12.92 -9.63 3.44
CA LYS A 5 13.67 -8.99 2.36
C LYS A 5 12.82 -8.84 1.10
N PHE A 6 12.62 -7.60 0.66
CA PHE A 6 11.94 -7.30 -0.60
C PHE A 6 12.92 -7.41 -1.77
N SER A 7 12.57 -8.18 -2.80
CA SER A 7 13.42 -8.40 -3.98
C SER A 7 12.83 -7.83 -5.27
N ASN A 8 11.51 -7.69 -5.34
CA ASN A 8 10.81 -7.21 -6.53
C ASN A 8 9.57 -6.40 -6.12
N ALA A 9 9.25 -5.36 -6.89
CA ALA A 9 8.00 -4.63 -6.82
C ALA A 9 7.49 -4.39 -8.25
N VAL A 10 6.28 -4.86 -8.53
CA VAL A 10 5.56 -4.63 -9.80
C VAL A 10 4.37 -3.75 -9.49
N CYS A 11 4.27 -2.61 -10.16
CA CYS A 11 3.14 -1.69 -10.02
C CYS A 11 2.43 -1.54 -11.36
N GLU A 12 1.24 -2.11 -11.46
CA GLU A 12 0.38 -1.99 -12.64
C GLU A 12 -0.82 -1.10 -12.32
N SER A 13 -1.17 -0.22 -13.25
CA SER A 13 -2.39 0.58 -13.17
C SER A 13 -3.43 0.01 -14.13
N GLY A 14 -4.50 -0.60 -13.61
CA GLY A 14 -5.58 -1.14 -14.45
C GLY A 14 -6.30 -0.06 -15.29
N ASN A 15 -6.35 1.18 -14.81
CA ASN A 15 -6.88 2.31 -15.58
C ASN A 15 -6.05 3.58 -15.33
N GLN A 16 -5.21 3.93 -16.32
CA GLN A 16 -4.32 5.09 -16.27
C GLN A 16 -5.04 6.44 -16.19
N SER A 17 -6.34 6.49 -16.54
CA SER A 17 -7.17 7.68 -16.41
C SER A 17 -7.66 7.90 -14.97
N LYS A 18 -7.58 6.89 -14.10
CA LYS A 18 -7.97 6.97 -12.68
C LYS A 18 -6.77 7.09 -11.76
N LEU A 19 -5.75 6.27 -12.03
CA LEU A 19 -4.52 6.20 -11.25
C LEU A 19 -3.36 6.06 -12.23
N ARG A 20 -2.46 7.03 -12.25
CA ARG A 20 -1.23 6.96 -13.04
C ARG A 20 -0.03 6.86 -12.14
N VAL A 21 0.70 5.77 -12.30
CA VAL A 21 1.95 5.52 -11.59
C VAL A 21 3.09 6.10 -12.44
N TYR A 22 3.80 7.09 -11.89
CA TYR A 22 4.96 7.71 -12.53
C TYR A 22 6.26 7.01 -12.15
N GLN A 23 6.34 6.51 -10.91
CA GLN A 23 7.52 5.83 -10.42
C GLN A 23 7.11 4.65 -9.55
N CYS A 24 7.68 3.48 -9.85
CA CYS A 24 7.64 2.30 -9.00
C CYS A 24 8.99 1.63 -9.09
N ARG A 25 9.86 1.91 -8.12
CA ARG A 25 11.24 1.42 -8.15
C ARG A 25 11.67 0.95 -6.78
N LEU A 26 12.03 -0.32 -6.70
CA LEU A 26 12.71 -0.92 -5.55
C LEU A 26 14.23 -0.85 -5.79
N ARG A 27 14.98 -0.24 -4.87
CA ARG A 27 16.44 -0.09 -4.97
C ARG A 27 17.10 -0.61 -3.70
N ALA A 28 17.95 -1.64 -3.85
CA ALA A 28 18.85 -2.05 -2.77
C ALA A 28 19.99 -1.03 -2.66
N ILE A 29 20.06 -0.32 -1.53
CA ILE A 29 21.13 0.65 -1.26
C ILE A 29 22.34 -0.07 -0.65
N ASN A 30 22.10 -0.97 0.31
CA ASN A 30 23.13 -1.85 0.89
C ASN A 30 22.49 -3.16 1.39
N ARG A 31 23.25 -4.01 2.11
CA ARG A 31 22.77 -5.32 2.60
C ARG A 31 21.57 -5.24 3.54
N HIS A 32 21.41 -4.13 4.26
CA HIS A 32 20.39 -3.94 5.30
C HIS A 32 19.36 -2.86 4.97
N ARG A 33 19.53 -2.15 3.84
CA ARG A 33 18.69 -1.03 3.43
C ARG A 33 18.22 -1.22 2.00
N ILE A 34 16.91 -1.33 1.86
CA ILE A 34 16.20 -1.41 0.58
C ILE A 34 15.18 -0.27 0.58
N ASP A 35 15.30 0.61 -0.39
CA ASP A 35 14.44 1.77 -0.55
C ASP A 35 13.40 1.47 -1.63
N PHE A 36 12.12 1.68 -1.29
CA PHE A 36 11.03 1.62 -2.26
C PHE A 36 10.56 3.04 -2.55
N ASN A 37 10.66 3.45 -3.82
CA ASN A 37 10.18 4.75 -4.26
C ASN A 37 8.95 4.57 -5.15
N TYR A 38 7.83 5.14 -4.68
CA TYR A 38 6.53 5.06 -5.33
C TYR A 38 5.95 6.46 -5.50
N ASN A 39 5.65 6.82 -6.75
CA ASN A 39 5.03 8.08 -7.11
C ASN A 39 3.84 7.80 -8.04
N ALA A 40 2.65 8.21 -7.61
CA ALA A 40 1.43 8.06 -8.38
C ALA A 40 0.49 9.24 -8.15
N THR A 41 -0.28 9.58 -9.19
CA THR A 41 -1.34 10.59 -9.11
C THR A 41 -2.68 9.93 -9.32
N LEU A 42 -3.62 10.25 -8.42
CA LEU A 42 -5.04 9.93 -8.53
C LEU A 42 -5.74 11.10 -9.23
N PHE A 43 -6.45 10.81 -10.32
CA PHE A 43 -7.16 11.81 -11.12
C PHE A 43 -8.68 11.85 -10.87
N MET A 44 -9.18 11.04 -9.93
CA MET A 44 -10.61 10.99 -9.60
C MET A 44 -10.84 11.27 -8.12
N ASP A 45 -11.87 12.08 -7.87
CA ASP A 45 -12.43 12.29 -6.53
C ASP A 45 -13.16 11.01 -6.10
N HIS A 46 -12.46 10.14 -5.40
CA HIS A 46 -13.07 8.98 -4.79
C HIS A 46 -13.42 9.29 -3.34
N THR A 47 -14.72 9.42 -3.06
CA THR A 47 -15.28 9.43 -1.69
C THR A 47 -15.00 8.11 -0.96
N THR A 48 -14.71 7.05 -1.72
CA THR A 48 -14.50 5.67 -1.25
C THR A 48 -13.34 5.04 -2.03
N PHE A 49 -12.21 4.79 -1.37
CA PHE A 49 -11.06 4.12 -1.98
C PHE A 49 -10.91 2.72 -1.38
N ARG A 50 -11.25 1.68 -2.15
CA ARG A 50 -11.17 0.29 -1.72
C ARG A 50 -9.83 -0.32 -2.13
N LEU A 51 -9.04 -0.72 -1.15
CA LEU A 51 -7.81 -1.45 -1.30
C LEU A 51 -8.06 -2.94 -1.03
N TYR A 52 -7.93 -3.75 -2.08
CA TYR A 52 -7.88 -5.19 -1.95
C TYR A 52 -6.41 -5.60 -1.72
N ALA A 53 -6.14 -6.30 -0.63
CA ALA A 53 -4.81 -6.79 -0.30
C ALA A 53 -4.86 -8.30 -0.08
N GLN A 54 -3.89 -8.99 -0.67
CA GLN A 54 -3.72 -10.42 -0.52
C GLN A 54 -2.25 -10.76 -0.26
N MET A 55 -2.00 -11.53 0.79
CA MET A 55 -0.66 -12.01 1.12
C MET A 55 -0.52 -13.48 0.75
N PHE A 56 0.50 -13.80 -0.05
CA PHE A 56 0.85 -15.16 -0.41
C PHE A 56 2.18 -15.55 0.26
N LYS A 57 2.24 -16.78 0.76
CA LYS A 57 3.47 -17.36 1.32
C LYS A 57 3.63 -18.78 0.82
N LYS A 58 4.78 -19.08 0.22
CA LYS A 58 5.10 -20.43 -0.27
C LYS A 58 5.64 -21.29 0.87
N GLU A 59 4.77 -22.06 1.51
CA GLU A 59 5.10 -23.03 2.57
C GLU A 59 4.17 -24.25 2.48
N ASN A 60 4.55 -25.38 3.08
CA ASN A 60 3.70 -26.58 3.16
C ASN A 60 2.68 -26.43 4.31
N GLY A 61 1.39 -26.25 4.00
CA GLY A 61 0.27 -26.23 4.95
C GLY A 61 -0.66 -25.00 4.84
N PHE A 62 -1.94 -25.15 5.21
CA PHE A 62 -2.90 -24.04 5.27
C PHE A 62 -2.60 -23.14 6.47
N LYS A 63 -2.42 -21.84 6.23
CA LYS A 63 -2.05 -20.87 7.26
C LYS A 63 -3.04 -19.71 7.29
N PRO A 64 -3.73 -19.46 8.41
CA PRO A 64 -4.84 -18.50 8.50
C PRO A 64 -4.43 -17.03 8.37
N TRP A 65 -3.12 -16.72 8.29
CA TRP A 65 -2.61 -15.37 8.04
C TRP A 65 -2.37 -15.02 6.56
N LEU A 66 -2.74 -15.92 5.64
CA LEU A 66 -2.87 -15.62 4.20
C LEU A 66 -4.14 -14.79 3.99
N PHE A 67 -4.12 -13.56 4.50
CA PHE A 67 -5.31 -12.72 4.51
C PHE A 67 -5.64 -12.23 3.10
N ASN A 68 -6.86 -12.52 2.67
CA ASN A 68 -7.53 -11.88 1.56
C ASN A 68 -8.52 -10.88 2.19
N THR A 69 -8.20 -9.59 2.13
CA THR A 69 -9.03 -8.57 2.78
C THR A 69 -9.17 -7.34 1.90
N THR A 70 -10.36 -6.73 1.96
CA THR A 70 -10.64 -5.45 1.33
C THR A 70 -10.82 -4.40 2.41
N VAL A 71 -10.06 -3.31 2.32
CA VAL A 71 -10.16 -2.18 3.24
C VAL A 71 -10.54 -0.92 2.50
N ASP A 72 -11.49 -0.19 3.06
CA ASP A 72 -11.81 1.15 2.62
C ASP A 72 -10.82 2.11 3.30
N ILE A 73 -9.89 2.65 2.51
CA ILE A 73 -8.82 3.52 2.99
C ILE A 73 -9.41 4.78 3.66
N CYS A 74 -10.44 5.38 3.08
CA CYS A 74 -11.07 6.57 3.64
C CYS A 74 -11.73 6.31 4.98
N ARG A 75 -12.41 5.16 5.11
CA ARG A 75 -12.96 4.72 6.40
C ARG A 75 -11.86 4.38 7.41
N PHE A 76 -10.78 3.75 6.96
CA PHE A 76 -9.66 3.35 7.79
C PHE A 76 -8.93 4.56 8.40
N PHE A 77 -8.71 5.63 7.63
CA PHE A 77 -8.12 6.86 8.14
C PHE A 77 -9.00 7.58 9.18
N ARG A 78 -10.35 7.48 9.06
CA ARG A 78 -11.28 8.00 10.06
C ARG A 78 -11.29 7.17 11.34
N LYS A 79 -11.35 5.85 11.19
CA LYS A 79 -11.35 4.90 12.30
C LYS A 79 -10.63 3.61 11.88
N PRO A 80 -9.40 3.39 12.34
CA PRO A 80 -8.66 2.17 12.03
C PRO A 80 -9.37 0.97 12.64
N TYR A 81 -9.81 0.04 11.79
CA TYR A 81 -10.59 -1.13 12.21
C TYR A 81 -9.88 -2.47 11.93
N ASN A 82 -8.85 -2.45 11.07
CA ASN A 82 -8.13 -3.65 10.67
C ASN A 82 -6.70 -3.62 11.25
N PRO A 83 -6.36 -4.52 12.20
CA PRO A 83 -5.08 -4.49 12.90
C PRO A 83 -3.88 -4.70 11.96
N PHE A 84 -4.05 -5.49 10.89
CA PHE A 84 -2.99 -5.68 9.90
C PHE A 84 -2.64 -4.37 9.19
N PHE A 85 -3.66 -3.64 8.71
CA PHE A 85 -3.44 -2.34 8.09
C PHE A 85 -2.90 -1.29 9.07
N ILE A 86 -3.20 -1.40 10.36
CA ILE A 86 -2.59 -0.54 11.38
C ILE A 86 -1.07 -0.76 11.44
N ILE A 87 -0.61 -2.02 11.40
CA ILE A 87 0.82 -2.34 11.40
C ILE A 87 1.49 -1.80 10.13
N VAL A 88 0.89 -2.08 8.97
CA VAL A 88 1.41 -1.60 7.67
C VAL A 88 1.45 -0.07 7.63
N TYR A 89 0.36 0.58 8.04
CA TYR A 89 0.28 2.05 8.07
C TYR A 89 1.33 2.66 9.00
N LYS A 90 1.51 2.10 10.21
CA LYS A 90 2.56 2.56 11.15
C LYS A 90 3.97 2.44 10.57
N ALA A 91 4.23 1.45 9.71
CA ALA A 91 5.53 1.27 9.08
C ALA A 91 5.82 2.29 7.96
N ILE A 92 4.79 2.76 7.26
CA ILE A 92 4.95 3.63 6.07
C ILE A 92 4.58 5.10 6.33
N LYS A 93 3.83 5.41 7.40
CA LYS A 93 3.29 6.76 7.66
C LYS A 93 4.36 7.86 7.72
N ASP A 94 5.55 7.55 8.25
CA ASP A 94 6.60 8.55 8.44
C ASP A 94 7.40 8.79 7.14
N TYR A 95 7.24 7.91 6.16
CA TYR A 95 7.88 7.96 4.85
C TYR A 95 6.91 8.35 3.72
N THR A 96 5.63 8.53 4.04
CA THR A 96 4.59 8.83 3.05
C THR A 96 3.87 10.11 3.42
N SER A 97 3.65 10.96 2.42
CA SER A 97 2.84 12.18 2.56
C SER A 97 1.33 11.91 2.57
N PHE A 98 0.90 10.67 2.84
CA PHE A 98 -0.50 10.27 2.96
C PHE A 98 -1.13 10.71 4.31
N ASN A 99 -0.84 11.94 4.74
CA ASN A 99 -1.34 12.50 6.00
C ASN A 99 -2.60 13.37 5.80
N HIS A 100 -3.37 13.11 4.75
CA HIS A 100 -4.62 13.81 4.48
C HIS A 100 -5.81 12.87 4.69
N THR A 101 -6.75 13.33 5.52
CA THR A 101 -8.06 12.71 5.68
C THR A 101 -8.87 12.88 4.41
N CYS A 102 -9.43 11.78 3.90
CA CYS A 102 -10.40 11.84 2.80
C CYS A 102 -11.49 12.89 3.06
N PRO A 103 -11.96 13.60 2.03
CA PRO A 103 -11.83 13.28 0.61
C PRO A 103 -10.49 13.67 -0.02
N TYR A 104 -9.96 12.82 -0.90
CA TYR A 104 -8.90 13.22 -1.83
C TYR A 104 -9.56 14.06 -2.91
N THR A 105 -9.78 15.35 -2.64
CA THR A 105 -10.25 16.30 -3.65
C THR A 105 -9.05 16.73 -4.48
N VAL A 106 -9.09 16.51 -5.80
CA VAL A 106 -8.28 17.33 -6.70
C VAL A 106 -8.83 18.74 -6.64
N SER A 107 -8.18 19.63 -5.88
CA SER A 107 -8.44 21.06 -5.99
C SER A 107 -7.95 21.51 -7.37
N PHE A 108 -8.90 21.75 -8.27
CA PHE A 108 -8.69 22.43 -9.54
C PHE A 108 -8.42 23.92 -9.31
#